data_AF-A0A2G5LBH9-F1
#
_entry.id   AF-A0A2G5LBH9-F1
#
_cell.length_a   1.000
_cell.length_b   1.000
_cell.length_c   1.000
_cell.angle_alpha   90.00
_cell.angle_beta   90.00
_cell.angle_gamma   90.00
#
_symmetry.space_group_name_H-M   'P 1'
#
loop_
_entity.id
_entity.type
_entity.pdbx_description
1 polymer ?
#
loop_
_entity_poly.entity_id
_entity_poly.type
_entity_poly.pdbx_seq_one_letter_code
_entity_poly.pdbx_strand_id
1 'polypeptide(L)'
;MIWGLDLTEIITISISSLAIIISVWDRIANRNVNRKTNLKAEEAIRLSQGVTEIEIRNSISNARSRVDDFRLQLRNFKLERPKEDLSAHEKIFYSILEDYFNHYDRACRLYLENKIDTKSFKKEYKLEIKNIVENKNYKRYFEPKKPRFKAILKVHKRWTKNN
;
A
#
# COMPACT_ATOMS: atom_id res chain seq x y z
N MET A 1 -27.94 26.47 -62.26
CA MET A 1 -26.64 27.08 -61.89
C MET A 1 -26.91 28.37 -61.13
N ILE A 2 -27.40 28.26 -59.88
CA ILE A 2 -27.49 29.40 -58.97
C ILE A 2 -26.23 29.25 -58.11
N TRP A 3 -25.22 30.12 -58.34
CA TRP A 3 -23.91 30.22 -57.67
C TRP A 3 -22.70 29.39 -58.17
N GLY A 4 -22.74 28.76 -59.34
CA GLY A 4 -21.54 28.11 -59.93
C GLY A 4 -21.00 26.89 -59.16
N LEU A 5 -21.71 26.45 -58.12
CA LEU A 5 -21.46 25.22 -57.38
C LEU A 5 -22.45 24.15 -57.84
N ASP A 6 -21.98 22.91 -57.96
CA ASP A 6 -22.85 21.77 -58.24
C ASP A 6 -23.67 21.41 -57.00
N LEU A 7 -24.87 20.86 -57.20
CA LEU A 7 -25.79 20.47 -56.12
C LEU A 7 -25.11 19.53 -55.10
N THR A 8 -24.20 18.68 -55.59
CA THR A 8 -23.38 17.76 -54.79
C THR A 8 -22.44 18.50 -53.85
N GLU A 9 -21.81 19.58 -54.28
CA GLU A 9 -20.87 20.37 -53.47
C GLU A 9 -21.61 21.07 -52.31
N ILE A 10 -22.81 21.59 -52.57
CA ILE A 10 -23.67 22.21 -51.55
C ILE A 10 -24.06 21.19 -50.47
N ILE A 11 -24.39 19.95 -50.86
CA ILE A 11 -24.72 18.86 -49.93
C ILE A 11 -23.50 18.47 -49.09
N THR A 12 -22.32 18.31 -49.71
CA THR A 12 -21.08 17.94 -49.00
C THR A 12 -20.66 18.99 -47.98
N ILE A 13 -20.75 20.27 -48.32
CA ILE A 13 -20.47 21.37 -47.39
C ILE A 13 -21.43 21.31 -46.20
N SER A 14 -22.72 21.08 -46.46
CA SER A 14 -23.75 21.03 -45.42
C SER A 14 -23.52 19.90 -44.41
N ILE A 15 -23.20 18.69 -44.90
CA ILE A 15 -22.87 17.53 -44.07
C ILE A 15 -21.61 17.81 -43.23
N SER A 16 -20.58 18.39 -43.86
CA SER A 16 -19.33 18.72 -43.18
C SER A 16 -19.52 19.76 -42.08
N SER A 17 -20.34 20.79 -42.32
CA SER A 17 -20.69 21.79 -41.31
C SER A 17 -21.44 21.18 -40.13
N LEU A 18 -22.39 20.28 -40.40
CA LEU A 18 -23.14 19.58 -39.34
C LEU A 18 -22.23 18.69 -38.49
N ALA A 19 -21.30 17.97 -39.13
CA ALA A 19 -20.33 17.12 -38.43
C ALA A 19 -19.42 17.92 -37.48
N ILE A 20 -19.01 19.14 -37.85
CA ILE A 20 -18.22 20.03 -36.99
C ILE A 20 -19.04 20.46 -35.77
N ILE A 21 -20.32 20.83 -35.96
CA ILE A 21 -21.20 21.26 -34.86
C ILE A 21 -21.40 20.12 -33.85
N ILE A 22 -21.69 18.91 -34.34
CA ILE A 22 -21.84 17.73 -33.50
C ILE A 22 -20.55 17.45 -32.73
N SER A 23 -19.38 17.55 -33.39
CA SER A 23 -18.08 17.33 -32.76
C SER A 23 -17.76 18.37 -31.67
N VAL A 24 -18.09 19.64 -31.91
CA VAL A 24 -17.90 20.70 -30.91
C VAL A 24 -18.82 20.50 -29.72
N TRP A 25 -20.08 20.16 -29.97
CA TRP A 25 -21.05 19.87 -28.92
C TRP A 25 -20.64 18.66 -28.07
N ASP A 26 -20.25 17.54 -28.72
CA ASP A 26 -19.76 16.35 -28.04
C ASP A 26 -18.51 16.65 -27.18
N ARG A 27 -17.56 17.42 -27.71
CA ARG A 27 -16.38 17.83 -26.93
C ARG A 27 -16.74 18.64 -25.69
N ILE A 28 -17.75 19.51 -25.76
CA ILE A 28 -18.21 20.31 -24.62
C ILE A 28 -18.94 19.42 -23.61
N ALA A 29 -19.84 18.56 -24.07
CA ALA A 29 -20.56 17.61 -23.21
C ALA A 29 -19.60 16.63 -22.52
N ASN A 30 -18.61 16.10 -23.26
CA ASN A 30 -17.61 15.15 -22.76
C ASN A 30 -16.66 15.77 -21.73
N ARG A 31 -16.40 17.09 -21.75
CA ARG A 31 -15.59 17.73 -20.68
C ARG A 31 -16.21 17.51 -19.30
N ASN A 32 -17.53 17.64 -19.18
CA ASN A 32 -18.22 17.46 -17.91
C ASN A 32 -18.26 15.99 -17.49
N VAL A 33 -18.48 15.08 -18.44
CA VAL A 33 -18.45 13.63 -18.21
C VAL A 33 -17.05 13.20 -17.77
N ASN A 34 -15.99 13.61 -18.49
CA ASN A 34 -14.60 13.32 -18.15
C ASN A 34 -14.23 13.82 -16.76
N ARG A 35 -14.69 15.01 -16.36
CA ARG A 35 -14.47 15.51 -14.99
C ARG A 35 -15.12 14.61 -13.95
N LYS A 36 -16.38 14.20 -14.16
CA LYS A 36 -17.08 13.27 -13.25
C LYS A 36 -16.40 11.90 -13.21
N THR A 37 -15.94 11.39 -14.36
CA THR A 37 -15.21 10.13 -14.46
C THR A 37 -13.88 10.19 -13.71
N ASN A 38 -13.12 11.29 -13.85
CA ASN A 38 -11.87 11.50 -13.12
C ASN A 38 -12.09 11.55 -11.60
N LEU A 39 -13.12 12.26 -11.14
CA LEU A 39 -13.46 12.30 -9.71
C LEU A 39 -13.81 10.91 -9.16
N LYS A 40 -14.60 10.13 -9.91
CA LYS A 40 -14.90 8.73 -9.54
C LYS A 40 -13.66 7.85 -9.54
N ALA A 41 -12.74 8.06 -10.49
CA ALA A 41 -11.47 7.34 -10.54
C ALA A 41 -10.58 7.67 -9.33
N GLU A 42 -10.50 8.95 -8.94
CA GLU A 42 -9.80 9.39 -7.73
C GLU A 42 -10.43 8.81 -6.46
N GLU A 43 -11.76 8.80 -6.36
CA GLU A 43 -12.49 8.19 -5.25
C GLU A 43 -12.25 6.67 -5.18
N ALA A 44 -12.26 5.97 -6.31
CA ALA A 44 -11.94 4.55 -6.39
C ALA A 44 -10.49 4.25 -5.96
N ILE A 45 -9.53 5.10 -6.34
CA ILE A 45 -8.14 5.00 -5.88
C ILE A 45 -8.07 5.16 -4.36
N ARG A 46 -8.73 6.19 -3.79
CA ARG A 46 -8.76 6.40 -2.33
C ARG A 46 -9.40 5.23 -1.59
N LEU A 47 -10.50 4.69 -2.12
CA LEU A 47 -11.14 3.50 -1.57
C LEU A 47 -10.18 2.30 -1.58
N SER A 48 -9.48 2.08 -2.71
CA SER A 48 -8.47 1.03 -2.84
C SER A 48 -7.32 1.20 -1.85
N GLN A 49 -6.85 2.43 -1.61
CA GLN A 49 -5.86 2.74 -0.58
C GLN A 49 -6.39 2.37 0.82
N GLY A 50 -7.64 2.73 1.15
CA GLY A 50 -8.26 2.39 2.42
C GLY A 50 -8.40 0.88 2.64
N VAL A 51 -8.80 0.13 1.61
CA VAL A 51 -8.84 -1.35 1.66
C VAL A 51 -7.44 -1.93 1.89
N THR A 52 -6.43 -1.40 1.21
CA THR A 52 -5.02 -1.82 1.36
C THR A 52 -4.53 -1.58 2.79
N GLU A 53 -4.89 -0.45 3.41
CA GLU A 53 -4.54 -0.16 4.80
C GLU A 53 -5.19 -1.12 5.80
N ILE A 54 -6.46 -1.48 5.58
CA ILE A 54 -7.15 -2.48 6.40
C ILE A 54 -6.48 -3.84 6.27
N GLU A 55 -6.12 -4.27 5.06
CA GLU A 55 -5.39 -5.52 4.82
C GLU A 55 -4.05 -5.52 5.56
N ILE A 56 -3.29 -4.43 5.47
CA ILE A 56 -2.00 -4.27 6.18
C ILE A 56 -2.23 -4.40 7.69
N ARG A 57 -3.19 -3.66 8.25
CA ARG A 57 -3.49 -3.69 9.67
C ARG A 57 -3.87 -5.09 10.14
N ASN A 58 -4.75 -5.76 9.42
CA ASN A 58 -5.18 -7.12 9.72
C ASN A 58 -4.01 -8.10 9.64
N SER A 59 -3.17 -8.00 8.60
CA SER A 59 -2.02 -8.87 8.41
C SER A 59 -0.99 -8.74 9.54
N ILE A 60 -0.71 -7.49 9.94
CA ILE A 60 0.17 -7.17 11.07
C ILE A 60 -0.43 -7.67 12.39
N SER A 61 -1.71 -7.41 12.63
CA SER A 61 -2.40 -7.84 13.86
C SER A 61 -2.41 -9.36 13.99
N ASN A 62 -2.69 -10.06 12.89
CA ASN A 62 -2.69 -11.53 12.86
C ASN A 62 -1.29 -12.09 13.11
N ALA A 63 -0.26 -11.51 12.50
CA ALA A 63 1.11 -11.93 12.72
C ALA A 63 1.56 -11.66 14.17
N ARG A 64 1.16 -10.53 14.77
CA ARG A 64 1.40 -10.23 16.19
C ARG A 64 0.74 -11.27 17.08
N SER A 65 -0.53 -11.57 16.82
CA SER A 65 -1.28 -12.57 17.59
C SER A 65 -0.60 -13.94 17.53
N ARG A 66 -0.07 -14.36 16.37
CA ARG A 66 0.74 -15.60 16.26
C ARG A 66 2.02 -15.56 17.09
N VAL A 67 2.72 -14.43 17.12
CA VAL A 67 3.91 -14.26 17.97
C VAL A 67 3.55 -14.40 19.45
N ASP A 68 2.46 -13.76 19.88
CA ASP A 68 2.04 -13.75 21.28
C ASP A 68 1.48 -15.10 21.72
N ASP A 69 0.69 -15.76 20.88
CA ASP A 69 0.18 -17.11 21.12
C ASP A 69 1.33 -18.12 21.25
N PHE A 70 2.28 -18.12 20.31
CA PHE A 70 3.44 -19.02 20.40
C PHE A 70 4.30 -18.73 21.65
N ARG A 71 4.44 -17.46 22.05
CA ARG A 71 5.13 -17.09 23.30
C ARG A 71 4.45 -17.67 24.53
N LEU A 72 3.11 -17.64 24.59
CA LEU A 72 2.35 -18.22 25.68
C LEU A 72 2.50 -19.74 25.71
N GLN A 73 2.39 -20.40 24.55
CA GLN A 73 2.61 -21.84 24.42
C GLN A 73 4.01 -22.25 24.87
N LEU A 74 5.05 -21.52 24.42
CA LEU A 74 6.43 -21.77 24.80
C LEU A 74 6.66 -21.58 26.31
N ARG A 75 6.02 -20.57 26.91
CA ARG A 75 6.08 -20.36 28.36
C ARG A 75 5.45 -21.52 29.13
N ASN A 76 4.26 -21.97 28.72
CA ASN A 76 3.55 -23.07 29.36
C ASN A 76 4.33 -24.38 29.23
N PHE A 77 4.84 -24.68 28.03
CA PHE A 77 5.68 -25.85 27.79
C PHE A 77 6.91 -25.88 28.71
N LYS A 78 7.58 -24.74 28.88
CA LYS A 78 8.74 -24.62 29.76
C LYS A 78 8.39 -24.80 31.25
N LEU A 79 7.18 -24.41 31.67
CA LEU A 79 6.70 -24.64 33.03
C LEU A 79 6.39 -26.12 33.29
N GLU A 80 5.77 -26.79 32.33
CA GLU A 80 5.45 -28.22 32.40
C GLU A 80 6.70 -29.10 32.30
N ARG A 81 7.66 -28.69 31.47
CA ARG A 81 8.84 -29.48 31.11
C ARG A 81 10.13 -28.66 31.16
N PRO A 82 10.63 -28.32 32.36
CA PRO A 82 11.70 -27.35 32.54
C PRO A 82 13.07 -27.77 32.02
N LYS A 83 13.31 -29.08 31.80
CA LYS A 83 14.58 -29.64 31.35
C LYS A 83 14.60 -30.07 29.87
N GLU A 84 13.49 -29.89 29.15
CA GLU A 84 13.40 -30.33 27.75
C GLU A 84 14.11 -29.33 26.81
N ASP A 85 14.69 -29.85 25.74
CA ASP A 85 15.36 -29.03 24.73
C ASP A 85 14.35 -28.17 23.96
N LEU A 86 14.63 -26.87 23.87
CA LEU A 86 13.79 -25.89 23.18
C LEU A 86 14.28 -25.57 21.77
N SER A 87 15.34 -26.21 21.28
CA SER A 87 15.96 -25.90 19.99
C SER A 87 14.98 -25.94 18.80
N ALA A 88 14.05 -26.91 18.79
CA ALA A 88 13.00 -27.00 17.77
C ALA A 88 11.99 -25.85 17.86
N HIS A 89 11.54 -25.53 19.08
CA HIS A 89 10.62 -24.42 19.34
C HIS A 89 11.22 -23.07 18.98
N GLU A 90 12.52 -22.89 19.22
CA GLU A 90 13.26 -21.68 18.89
C GLU A 90 13.30 -21.45 17.37
N LYS A 91 13.53 -22.51 16.58
CA LYS A 91 13.46 -22.44 15.09
C LYS A 91 12.07 -22.03 14.61
N ILE A 92 11.01 -22.59 15.20
CA ILE A 92 9.63 -22.22 14.86
C ILE A 92 9.36 -20.76 15.22
N PHE A 93 9.75 -20.33 16.42
CA PHE A 93 9.60 -18.95 16.86
C PHE A 93 10.29 -17.96 15.92
N TYR A 94 11.49 -18.31 15.45
CA TYR A 94 12.21 -17.52 14.46
C TYR A 94 11.48 -17.41 13.14
N SER A 95 10.88 -18.49 12.64
CA SER A 95 10.04 -18.45 11.45
C SER A 95 8.84 -17.52 11.63
N ILE A 96 8.18 -17.57 12.80
CA ILE A 96 7.02 -16.72 13.11
C ILE A 96 7.44 -15.24 13.20
N LEU A 97 8.60 -14.94 13.81
CA LEU A 97 9.14 -13.58 13.85
C LEU A 97 9.53 -13.06 12.46
N GLU A 98 10.10 -13.91 11.60
CA GLU A 98 10.41 -13.53 10.22
C GLU A 98 9.14 -13.15 9.44
N ASP A 99 8.09 -13.94 9.58
CA ASP A 99 6.77 -13.64 9.01
C ASP A 99 6.18 -12.33 9.57
N TYR A 100 6.28 -12.11 10.89
CA TYR A 100 5.90 -10.85 11.52
C TYR A 100 6.63 -9.65 10.89
N PHE A 101 7.95 -9.72 10.74
CA PHE A 101 8.72 -8.63 10.13
C PHE A 101 8.46 -8.48 8.63
N ASN A 102 8.13 -9.56 7.90
CA ASN A 102 7.74 -9.47 6.49
C ASN A 102 6.49 -8.60 6.31
N HIS A 103 5.50 -8.73 7.20
CA HIS A 103 4.31 -7.88 7.16
C HIS A 103 4.65 -6.40 7.38
N TYR A 104 5.53 -6.07 8.34
CA TYR A 104 6.03 -4.71 8.52
C TYR A 104 6.85 -4.20 7.34
N ASP A 105 7.70 -5.03 6.73
CA ASP A 105 8.52 -4.63 5.59
C ASP A 105 7.66 -4.32 4.37
N ARG A 106 6.64 -5.16 4.10
CA ARG A 106 5.64 -4.90 3.06
C ARG A 106 4.90 -3.59 3.30
N ALA A 107 4.43 -3.36 4.54
CA ALA A 107 3.75 -2.12 4.90
C ALA A 107 4.64 -0.88 4.71
N CYS A 108 5.90 -0.97 5.17
CA CYS A 108 6.89 0.08 4.99
C CYS A 108 7.21 0.35 3.51
N ARG A 109 7.20 -0.68 2.65
CA ARG A 109 7.40 -0.52 1.21
C ARG A 109 6.26 0.25 0.56
N LEU A 110 5.01 -0.11 0.88
CA LEU A 110 3.83 0.61 0.40
C LEU A 110 3.82 2.07 0.86
N TYR A 111 4.25 2.33 2.10
CA TYR A 111 4.46 3.69 2.61
C TYR A 111 5.50 4.46 1.79
N LEU A 112 6.66 3.85 1.49
CA LEU A 112 7.72 4.50 0.70
C LEU A 112 7.28 4.80 -0.74
N GLU A 113 6.39 3.98 -1.29
CA GLU A 113 5.82 4.11 -2.64
C GLU A 113 4.58 5.02 -2.69
N ASN A 114 4.16 5.64 -1.57
CA ASN A 114 2.94 6.45 -1.46
C ASN A 114 1.65 5.71 -1.90
N LYS A 115 1.62 4.38 -1.74
CA LYS A 115 0.46 3.54 -2.09
C LYS A 115 -0.58 3.44 -0.96
N ILE A 116 -0.31 4.08 0.16
CA ILE A 116 -1.19 4.22 1.34
C ILE A 116 -1.06 5.65 1.89
N ASP A 117 -1.99 6.08 2.74
CA ASP A 117 -1.92 7.37 3.42
C ASP A 117 -0.72 7.43 4.37
N THR A 118 0.33 8.10 3.89
CA THR A 118 1.59 8.27 4.60
C THR A 118 1.44 9.02 5.94
N LYS A 119 0.47 9.93 6.07
CA LYS A 119 0.27 10.68 7.31
C LYS A 119 -0.31 9.78 8.39
N SER A 120 -1.39 9.07 8.06
CA SER A 120 -2.05 8.13 8.95
C SER A 120 -1.12 6.96 9.31
N PHE A 121 -0.43 6.39 8.33
CA PHE A 121 0.54 5.31 8.56
C PHE A 121 1.66 5.72 9.53
N LYS A 122 2.26 6.91 9.35
CA LYS A 122 3.29 7.41 10.27
C LYS A 122 2.73 7.62 11.67
N LYS A 123 1.53 8.16 11.81
CA LYS A 123 0.90 8.37 13.12
C LYS A 123 0.69 7.04 13.86
N GLU A 124 0.25 6.01 13.15
CA GLU A 124 -0.06 4.70 13.72
C GLU A 124 1.21 3.88 14.06
N TYR A 125 2.17 3.81 13.13
CA TYR A 125 3.27 2.84 13.22
C TYR A 125 4.63 3.44 13.62
N LYS A 126 4.76 4.77 13.82
CA LYS A 126 6.06 5.39 14.16
C LYS A 126 6.71 4.77 15.39
N LEU A 127 5.98 4.66 16.49
CA LEU A 127 6.51 4.12 17.74
C LEU A 127 6.83 2.63 17.60
N GLU A 128 5.97 1.89 16.92
CA GLU A 128 6.14 0.46 16.75
C GLU A 128 7.35 0.12 15.89
N ILE A 129 7.52 0.78 14.74
CA ILE A 129 8.69 0.56 13.88
C ILE A 129 9.98 0.92 14.61
N LYS A 130 9.96 1.99 15.42
CA LYS A 130 11.09 2.33 16.31
C LYS A 130 11.37 1.18 17.28
N ASN A 131 10.35 0.69 17.99
CA ASN A 131 10.50 -0.40 18.94
C ASN A 131 11.01 -1.68 18.27
N ILE A 132 10.56 -2.01 17.05
CA ILE A 132 11.02 -3.18 16.30
C ILE A 132 12.52 -3.08 15.98
N VAL A 133 12.97 -1.92 15.47
CA VAL A 133 14.36 -1.72 15.04
C VAL A 133 15.32 -1.59 16.21
N GLU A 134 14.90 -0.94 17.30
CA GLU A 134 15.75 -0.68 18.47
C GLU A 134 15.72 -1.82 19.51
N ASN A 135 14.86 -2.83 19.34
CA ASN A 135 14.78 -3.96 20.27
C ASN A 135 16.02 -4.85 20.17
N LYS A 136 16.74 -4.97 21.30
CA LYS A 136 17.94 -5.80 21.43
C LYS A 136 17.70 -7.27 21.03
N ASN A 137 16.51 -7.80 21.29
CA ASN A 137 16.15 -9.18 20.96
C ASN A 137 15.99 -9.42 19.45
N TYR A 138 15.82 -8.36 18.66
CA TYR A 138 15.63 -8.44 17.21
C TYR A 138 16.86 -8.02 16.41
N LYS A 139 17.98 -7.74 17.09
CA LYS A 139 19.21 -7.22 16.48
C LYS A 139 19.64 -8.01 15.24
N ARG A 140 19.58 -9.34 15.29
CA ARG A 140 19.95 -10.26 14.19
C ARG A 140 19.24 -9.98 12.86
N TYR A 141 18.06 -9.36 12.88
CA TYR A 141 17.24 -9.09 11.70
C TYR A 141 17.54 -7.72 11.08
N PHE A 142 18.07 -6.80 11.89
CA PHE A 142 18.26 -5.39 11.57
C PHE A 142 19.73 -4.98 11.56
N GLU A 143 20.65 -5.95 11.55
CA GLU A 143 22.09 -5.67 11.57
C GLU A 143 22.51 -4.82 10.35
N PRO A 144 23.28 -3.73 10.54
CA PRO A 144 23.69 -2.86 9.46
C PRO A 144 24.48 -3.54 8.34
N LYS A 145 25.21 -4.63 8.66
CA LYS A 145 26.08 -5.33 7.71
C LYS A 145 25.29 -6.15 6.69
N LYS A 146 24.13 -6.70 7.05
CA LYS A 146 23.28 -7.53 6.18
C LYS A 146 21.78 -7.36 6.54
N PRO A 147 21.19 -6.19 6.25
CA PRO A 147 19.80 -5.94 6.62
C PRO A 147 18.84 -6.78 5.78
N ARG A 148 18.05 -7.64 6.44
CA ARG A 148 17.00 -8.45 5.79
C ARG A 148 15.77 -7.60 5.45
N PHE A 149 15.31 -6.78 6.39
CA PHE A 149 14.09 -5.96 6.26
C PHE A 149 14.41 -4.50 5.95
N LYS A 150 14.80 -4.25 4.68
CA LYS A 150 15.34 -2.96 4.25
C LYS A 150 14.31 -1.83 4.28
N ALA A 151 13.03 -2.09 4.02
CA ALA A 151 12.01 -1.05 3.98
C ALA A 151 11.75 -0.51 5.39
N ILE A 152 11.69 -1.39 6.40
CA ILE A 152 11.56 -1.00 7.81
C ILE A 152 12.69 -0.03 8.21
N LEU A 153 13.94 -0.40 7.90
CA LEU A 153 15.10 0.44 8.21
C LEU A 153 15.09 1.79 7.49
N LYS A 154 14.69 1.82 6.21
CA LYS A 154 14.56 3.07 5.45
C LYS A 154 13.51 3.99 6.07
N VAL A 155 12.36 3.45 6.43
CA VAL A 155 11.27 4.20 7.06
C VAL A 155 11.71 4.72 8.43
N HIS A 156 12.30 3.86 9.27
CA HIS A 156 12.83 4.25 10.57
C HIS A 156 13.83 5.41 10.43
N LYS A 157 14.82 5.28 9.54
CA LYS A 157 15.83 6.32 9.27
C LYS A 157 15.20 7.62 8.77
N ARG A 158 14.18 7.54 7.90
CA ARG A 158 13.44 8.72 7.39
C ARG A 158 12.73 9.45 8.52
N TRP A 159 12.20 8.73 9.52
CA TRP A 159 11.48 9.32 10.64
C TRP A 159 12.37 9.81 11.76
N THR A 160 13.55 9.23 11.95
CA THR A 160 14.52 9.69 12.96
C THR A 160 15.33 10.90 12.49
N LYS A 161 15.60 11.04 11.18
CA LYS A 161 16.28 12.22 10.62
C LYS A 161 15.43 13.49 10.57
N ASN A 162 14.11 13.34 10.52
CA ASN A 162 13.16 14.45 10.41
C ASN A 162 12.59 14.88 11.78
N ASN A 163 13.28 14.49 12.85
CA ASN A 163 13.04 14.85 14.24
C ASN A 163 14.31 15.54 14.75
#